data_AF-A0A6I5C9J7-F1
#
_entry.id   AF-A0A6I5C9J7-F1
#
_cell.length_a   1.000
_cell.length_b   1.000
_cell.length_c   1.000
_cell.angle_alpha   90.00
_cell.angle_beta   90.00
_cell.angle_gamma   90.00
#
_symmetry.space_group_name_H-M   'P 1'
#
loop_
_entity.id
_entity.type
_entity.pdbx_description
1 polymer ?
#
loop_
_entity_poly.entity_id
_entity_poly.type
_entity_poly.pdbx_seq_one_letter_code
_entity_poly.pdbx_strand_id
1 'polypeptide(L)'
;LTGAVGDGAGVELLSYLEHLDLPDPERVLADPDAFALPERGDRRLAFLIAVVAAVRSDLTRPRWEAGWSVLGKAVEAGVPDVAARAATDLAAMRHPDWPVPPGIDGFLDLLRLSGALPGSP
;
A
#
# COMPACT_ATOMS: atom_id res chain seq x y z
N LEU A 1 25.79 11.09 3.43
CA LEU A 1 25.35 9.68 3.37
C LEU A 1 24.06 9.66 2.57
N THR A 2 24.17 9.45 1.25
CA THR A 2 23.03 9.39 0.33
C THR A 2 22.37 8.03 0.55
N GLY A 3 21.18 8.02 1.16
CA GLY A 3 20.44 6.80 1.49
C GLY A 3 20.14 5.98 0.23
N ALA A 4 20.44 4.68 0.29
CA ALA A 4 20.52 3.73 -0.82
C ALA A 4 19.18 3.32 -1.47
N VAL A 5 18.21 4.23 -1.59
CA VAL A 5 16.91 3.97 -2.24
C VAL A 5 16.46 5.24 -2.97
N GLY A 6 17.31 5.76 -3.86
CA GLY A 6 16.97 6.87 -4.75
C GLY A 6 17.18 6.40 -6.18
N ASP A 7 16.14 6.49 -7.01
CA ASP A 7 16.11 6.23 -8.45
C ASP A 7 16.25 4.76 -8.93
N GLY A 8 17.14 3.94 -8.35
CA GLY A 8 17.34 2.56 -8.80
C GLY A 8 16.18 1.59 -8.48
N ALA A 9 15.53 1.77 -7.34
CA ALA A 9 14.43 0.89 -6.91
C ALA A 9 13.18 1.01 -7.79
N GLY A 10 12.93 2.19 -8.39
CA GLY A 10 11.79 2.41 -9.26
C GLY A 10 11.87 1.63 -10.57
N VAL A 11 13.05 1.59 -11.20
CA VAL A 11 13.28 0.87 -12.46
C VAL A 11 13.25 -0.66 -12.26
N GLU A 12 13.85 -1.15 -11.18
CA GLU A 12 13.80 -2.57 -10.82
C GLU A 12 12.36 -3.00 -10.48
N LEU A 13 11.59 -2.14 -9.80
CA LEU A 13 10.18 -2.39 -9.51
C LEU A 13 9.34 -2.47 -10.79
N LEU A 14 9.51 -1.52 -11.72
CA LEU A 14 8.79 -1.54 -13.00
C LEU A 14 9.11 -2.79 -13.82
N SER A 15 10.39 -3.16 -13.89
CA SER A 15 10.84 -4.36 -14.60
C SER A 15 10.28 -5.65 -13.98
N TYR A 16 10.16 -5.69 -12.64
CA TYR A 16 9.55 -6.79 -11.90
C TYR A 16 8.03 -6.88 -12.11
N LEU A 17 7.33 -5.74 -12.18
CA LEU A 17 5.90 -5.68 -12.45
C LEU A 17 5.55 -6.16 -13.87
N GLU A 18 6.34 -5.73 -14.87
CA GLU A 18 6.18 -6.16 -16.27
C GLU A 18 6.33 -7.68 -16.42
N HIS A 19 7.34 -8.29 -15.76
CA HIS A 19 7.53 -9.74 -15.79
C HIS A 19 6.37 -10.53 -15.16
N LEU A 20 5.60 -9.90 -14.27
CA LEU A 20 4.52 -10.54 -13.54
C LEU A 20 3.12 -10.19 -14.07
N ASP A 21 3.02 -9.43 -15.17
CA ASP A 21 1.79 -8.85 -15.70
C ASP A 21 0.97 -8.12 -14.61
N LEU A 22 1.63 -7.35 -13.75
CA LEU A 22 0.98 -6.65 -12.65
C LEU A 22 0.46 -5.27 -13.08
N PRO A 23 -0.66 -4.79 -12.49
CA PRO A 23 -1.09 -3.42 -12.71
C PRO A 23 -0.02 -2.43 -12.26
N ASP A 24 0.13 -1.34 -13.02
CA ASP A 24 1.04 -0.25 -12.69
C ASP A 24 0.59 0.47 -11.39
N PRO A 25 1.38 0.44 -10.31
CA PRO A 25 1.04 1.08 -9.04
C PRO A 25 0.81 2.58 -9.17
N GLU A 26 1.51 3.28 -10.06
CA GLU A 26 1.34 4.73 -10.23
C GLU A 26 -0.03 5.05 -10.82
N ARG A 27 -0.48 4.25 -11.79
CA ARG A 27 -1.83 4.36 -12.36
C ARG A 27 -2.90 4.01 -11.33
N VAL A 28 -2.65 2.98 -10.52
CA VAL A 28 -3.58 2.56 -9.46
C VAL A 28 -3.68 3.63 -8.38
N LEU A 29 -2.59 4.26 -7.98
CA LEU A 29 -2.62 5.34 -6.98
C LEU A 29 -3.32 6.61 -7.51
N ALA A 30 -3.29 6.84 -8.82
CA ALA A 30 -4.04 7.93 -9.45
C ALA A 30 -5.55 7.66 -9.54
N ASP A 31 -5.94 6.40 -9.72
CA ASP A 31 -7.35 5.96 -9.73
C ASP A 31 -7.50 4.59 -9.03
N PRO A 32 -7.65 4.59 -7.70
CA PRO A 32 -7.79 3.35 -6.93
C PRO A 32 -9.08 2.60 -7.23
N ASP A 33 -10.07 3.22 -7.87
CA ASP A 33 -11.34 2.60 -8.20
C ASP A 33 -11.30 1.83 -9.52
N ALA A 34 -10.48 2.26 -10.47
CA ALA A 34 -10.38 1.69 -11.82
C ALA A 34 -9.48 0.46 -11.99
N PHE A 35 -9.10 -0.23 -10.90
CA PHE A 35 -8.28 -1.46 -10.99
C PHE A 35 -8.98 -2.70 -10.41
N ALA A 36 -8.56 -3.86 -10.93
CA ALA A 36 -8.90 -5.18 -10.40
C ALA A 36 -7.65 -5.84 -9.83
N LEU A 37 -7.81 -6.54 -8.70
CA LEU A 37 -6.71 -7.29 -8.10
C LEU A 37 -6.33 -8.50 -8.97
N PRO A 38 -5.03 -8.80 -9.12
CA PRO A 38 -4.59 -10.02 -9.78
C PRO A 38 -5.20 -11.27 -9.11
N GLU A 39 -5.54 -12.30 -9.88
CA GLU A 39 -6.18 -13.52 -9.33
C GLU A 39 -5.18 -14.43 -8.58
N ARG A 40 -3.91 -14.44 -8.97
CA ARG A 40 -2.89 -15.31 -8.36
C ARG A 40 -2.34 -14.71 -7.07
N GLY A 41 -2.25 -15.52 -6.01
CA GLY A 41 -1.85 -15.07 -4.67
C GLY A 41 -0.44 -14.47 -4.58
N ASP A 42 0.54 -15.05 -5.27
CA ASP A 42 1.92 -14.52 -5.38
C ASP A 42 1.95 -13.12 -6.01
N ARG A 43 1.17 -12.93 -7.07
CA ARG A 43 0.99 -11.66 -7.78
C ARG A 43 0.29 -10.59 -6.93
N ARG A 44 -0.68 -10.98 -6.10
CA ARG A 44 -1.35 -10.05 -5.16
C ARG A 44 -0.37 -9.46 -4.15
N LEU A 45 0.46 -10.30 -3.54
CA LEU A 45 1.46 -9.83 -2.58
C LEU A 45 2.49 -8.90 -3.24
N ALA A 46 3.04 -9.32 -4.38
CA ALA A 46 3.96 -8.50 -5.16
C ALA A 46 3.37 -7.13 -5.52
N PHE A 47 2.11 -7.11 -5.95
CA PHE A 47 1.39 -5.88 -6.28
C PHE A 47 1.18 -4.96 -5.07
N LEU A 48 0.72 -5.48 -3.93
CA LEU A 48 0.51 -4.65 -2.74
C LEU A 48 1.84 -4.08 -2.20
N ILE A 49 2.93 -4.84 -2.26
CA ILE A 49 4.27 -4.35 -1.93
C ILE A 49 4.69 -3.22 -2.88
N ALA A 50 4.42 -3.36 -4.17
CA ALA A 50 4.72 -2.35 -5.16
C ALA A 50 3.96 -1.04 -4.93
N VAL A 51 2.68 -1.11 -4.55
CA VAL A 51 1.87 0.05 -4.17
C VAL A 51 2.46 0.75 -2.95
N VAL A 52 2.84 0.01 -1.90
CA VAL A 52 3.50 0.58 -0.72
C VAL A 52 4.82 1.27 -1.09
N ALA A 53 5.61 0.66 -1.98
CA ALA A 53 6.87 1.24 -2.45
C ALA A 53 6.65 2.55 -3.23
N ALA A 54 5.63 2.59 -4.10
CA ALA A 54 5.24 3.78 -4.85
C ALA A 54 4.71 4.92 -3.93
N VAL A 55 3.97 4.59 -2.87
CA VAL A 55 3.59 5.60 -1.86
C VAL A 55 4.82 6.13 -1.13
N ARG A 56 5.79 5.27 -0.81
CA ARG A 56 7.00 5.67 -0.09
C ARG A 56 7.93 6.56 -0.92
N SER A 57 8.03 6.33 -2.23
CA SER A 57 8.92 7.10 -3.11
C SER A 57 8.47 8.56 -3.27
N ASP A 58 7.16 8.80 -3.24
CA ASP A 58 6.56 10.14 -3.24
C ASP A 58 5.41 10.19 -2.23
N LEU A 59 5.77 10.41 -0.97
CA LEU A 59 4.81 10.39 0.13
C LEU A 59 4.03 11.70 0.19
N THR A 60 2.78 11.63 -0.26
CA THR A 60 1.79 12.69 -0.09
C THR A 60 0.52 12.14 0.54
N ARG A 61 -0.28 13.00 1.19
CA ARG A 61 -1.54 12.58 1.82
C ARG A 61 -2.49 11.86 0.84
N PRO A 62 -2.77 12.39 -0.37
CA PRO A 62 -3.66 11.72 -1.30
C PRO A 62 -3.15 10.36 -1.75
N ARG A 63 -1.84 10.22 -2.00
CA ARG A 63 -1.23 8.93 -2.38
C ARG A 63 -1.30 7.92 -1.24
N TRP A 64 -1.09 8.37 -0.02
CA TRP A 64 -1.22 7.52 1.17
C TRP A 64 -2.67 7.06 1.38
N GLU A 65 -3.65 7.95 1.26
CA GLU A 65 -5.09 7.61 1.32
C GLU A 65 -5.47 6.63 0.20
N ALA A 66 -5.00 6.86 -1.03
CA ALA A 66 -5.18 5.95 -2.17
C ALA A 66 -4.62 4.54 -1.89
N GLY A 67 -3.44 4.46 -1.26
CA GLY A 67 -2.88 3.19 -0.80
C GLY A 67 -3.82 2.43 0.14
N TRP A 68 -4.47 3.11 1.08
CA TRP A 68 -5.46 2.48 1.97
C TRP A 68 -6.69 1.95 1.22
N SER A 69 -7.17 2.69 0.22
CA SER A 69 -8.26 2.22 -0.65
C SER A 69 -7.90 0.94 -1.40
N VAL A 70 -6.67 0.84 -1.92
CA VAL A 70 -6.16 -0.37 -2.60
C VAL A 70 -6.13 -1.57 -1.64
N LEU A 71 -5.67 -1.36 -0.40
CA LEU A 71 -5.63 -2.41 0.61
C LEU A 71 -7.04 -2.85 1.06
N GLY A 72 -7.98 -1.92 1.15
CA GLY A 72 -9.40 -2.23 1.41
C GLY A 72 -9.99 -3.19 0.37
N LYS A 73 -9.74 -2.92 -0.92
CA LYS A 73 -10.14 -3.82 -2.00
C LYS A 73 -9.50 -5.22 -1.89
N ALA A 74 -8.28 -5.33 -1.36
CA ALA A 74 -7.63 -6.62 -1.14
C ALA A 74 -8.32 -7.43 -0.03
N VAL A 75 -8.80 -6.76 1.01
CA VAL A 75 -9.63 -7.39 2.05
C VAL A 75 -10.96 -7.85 1.45
N GLU A 76 -11.63 -7.01 0.66
CA GLU A 76 -12.90 -7.35 0.00
C GLU A 76 -12.74 -8.54 -0.97
N ALA A 77 -11.59 -8.66 -1.63
CA ALA A 77 -11.24 -9.79 -2.50
C ALA A 77 -10.85 -11.08 -1.75
N GLY A 78 -10.90 -11.09 -0.42
CA GLY A 78 -10.66 -12.27 0.41
C GLY A 78 -9.19 -12.61 0.67
N VAL A 79 -8.28 -11.62 0.58
CA VAL A 79 -6.84 -11.79 0.93
C VAL A 79 -6.37 -10.86 2.07
N PRO A 80 -6.99 -10.94 3.26
CA PRO A 80 -6.73 -10.00 4.36
C PRO A 80 -5.33 -10.13 4.97
N ASP A 81 -4.70 -11.31 4.90
CA ASP A 81 -3.35 -11.58 5.41
C ASP A 81 -2.28 -10.81 4.64
N VAL A 82 -2.37 -10.81 3.31
CA VAL A 82 -1.49 -10.05 2.42
C VAL A 82 -1.69 -8.55 2.64
N ALA A 83 -2.95 -8.12 2.76
CA ALA A 83 -3.29 -6.72 2.99
C ALA A 83 -2.79 -6.22 4.35
N ALA A 84 -2.86 -7.04 5.40
CA ALA A 84 -2.38 -6.71 6.73
C ALA A 84 -0.87 -6.40 6.78
N ARG A 85 -0.06 -7.19 6.05
CA ARG A 85 1.39 -6.94 5.96
C ARG A 85 1.70 -5.58 5.35
N ALA A 86 1.01 -5.24 4.26
CA ALA A 86 1.14 -3.94 3.58
C ALA A 86 0.58 -2.78 4.42
N ALA A 87 -0.51 -3.01 5.16
CA ALA A 87 -1.13 -2.03 6.05
C ALA A 87 -0.17 -1.55 7.13
N THR A 88 0.67 -2.46 7.64
CA THR A 88 1.67 -2.13 8.65
C THR A 88 2.70 -1.13 8.10
N ASP A 89 3.12 -1.31 6.84
CA ASP A 89 4.09 -0.43 6.19
C ASP A 89 3.47 0.94 5.83
N LEU A 90 2.20 0.98 5.41
CA LEU A 90 1.47 2.25 5.21
C LEU A 90 1.25 3.01 6.52
N ALA A 91 0.88 2.32 7.59
CA ALA A 91 0.66 2.95 8.89
C ALA A 91 1.95 3.57 9.46
N ALA A 92 3.10 2.93 9.23
CA ALA A 92 4.41 3.48 9.61
C ALA A 92 4.78 4.78 8.86
N MET A 93 4.15 5.06 7.71
CA MET A 93 4.34 6.30 6.94
C MET A 93 3.39 7.42 7.34
N ARG A 94 2.49 7.20 8.32
CA ARG A 94 1.50 8.18 8.74
C ARG A 94 2.16 9.47 9.26
N HIS A 95 1.68 10.62 8.77
CA HIS A 95 1.94 11.90 9.39
C HIS A 95 0.93 12.18 10.52
N PRO A 96 1.34 12.70 11.70
CA PRO A 96 0.44 12.93 12.83
C PRO A 96 -0.78 13.80 12.51
N ASP A 97 -0.59 14.80 11.65
CA ASP A 97 -1.62 15.77 11.25
C ASP A 97 -2.59 15.25 10.18
N TRP A 98 -2.37 14.05 9.65
CA TRP A 98 -3.27 13.48 8.65
C TRP A 98 -4.45 12.76 9.33
N PRO A 99 -5.66 12.92 8.77
CA PRO A 99 -6.84 12.27 9.30
C PRO A 99 -6.75 10.76 9.12
N VAL A 100 -7.70 10.07 9.77
CA VAL A 100 -7.90 8.64 9.58
C VAL A 100 -8.35 8.40 8.12
N PRO A 101 -7.64 7.57 7.35
CA PRO A 101 -7.92 7.38 5.92
C PRO A 101 -9.12 6.43 5.73
N PRO A 102 -9.85 6.57 4.61
CA PRO A 102 -10.94 5.66 4.27
C PRO A 102 -10.44 4.22 4.11
N GLY A 103 -11.24 3.24 4.55
CA GLY A 103 -10.91 1.81 4.43
C GLY A 103 -10.01 1.25 5.53
N ILE A 104 -9.48 2.10 6.43
CA ILE A 104 -8.70 1.62 7.58
C ILE A 104 -9.51 0.81 8.59
N ASP A 105 -10.84 0.94 8.57
CA ASP A 105 -11.76 0.27 9.52
C ASP A 105 -11.53 -1.24 9.57
N GLY A 106 -11.32 -1.88 8.41
CA GLY A 106 -11.01 -3.31 8.31
C GLY A 106 -9.64 -3.71 8.88
N PHE A 107 -8.78 -2.73 9.17
CA PHE A 107 -7.44 -2.91 9.70
C PHE A 107 -7.26 -2.35 11.13
N LEU A 108 -8.27 -1.68 11.71
CA LEU A 108 -8.13 -0.97 12.98
C LEU A 108 -7.63 -1.88 14.11
N ASP A 109 -8.19 -3.08 14.24
CA ASP A 109 -7.79 -4.00 15.29
C ASP A 109 -6.35 -4.50 15.10
N LEU A 110 -5.96 -4.80 13.86
CA LEU A 110 -4.60 -5.19 13.51
C LEU A 110 -3.59 -4.06 13.78
N LEU A 111 -3.93 -2.83 13.42
CA LEU A 111 -3.05 -1.67 13.58
C LEU A 111 -2.93 -1.21 15.03
N ARG A 112 -3.98 -1.40 15.83
CA ARG A 112 -3.93 -1.22 17.29
C ARG A 112 -2.98 -2.23 17.93
N LEU A 113 -3.07 -3.50 17.54
CA LEU A 113 -2.20 -4.55 18.05
C LEU A 113 -0.72 -4.35 17.66
N SER A 114 -0.45 -3.74 16.49
CA SER A 114 0.91 -3.42 16.06
C SER A 114 1.47 -2.12 16.65
N GLY A 115 0.66 -1.32 17.33
CA GLY A 115 1.05 -0.01 17.86
C GLY A 115 1.19 1.09 16.80
N ALA A 116 0.71 0.85 15.57
CA ALA A 116 0.84 1.77 14.45
C ALA A 116 -0.25 2.88 14.42
N LEU A 117 -1.26 2.77 15.28
CA LEU A 117 -2.21 3.84 15.57
C LEU A 117 -1.94 4.38 16.98
N PRO A 118 -1.87 5.70 17.19
CA PRO A 118 -1.95 6.24 18.54
C PRO A 118 -3.30 5.80 19.13
N GLY A 119 -3.26 5.09 20.25
CA GLY A 119 -4.47 4.80 21.02
C GLY A 119 -5.20 6.11 21.25
N SER A 120 -6.47 6.16 20.87
CA SER A 120 -7.32 7.32 21.19
C SER A 120 -7.22 7.57 22.70
N PRO A 121 -7.07 8.82 23.17
CA PRO A 121 -7.07 9.12 24.59
C PRO A 121 -8.37 8.71 25.27
#